data_AF-A0A4D7DX00-F1
#
_entry.id   AF-A0A4D7DX00-F1
#
_cell.length_a   1.000
_cell.length_b   1.000
_cell.length_c   1.000
_cell.angle_alpha   90.00
_cell.angle_beta   90.00
_cell.angle_gamma   90.00
#
_symmetry.space_group_name_H-M   'P 1'
#
loop_
_entity.id
_entity.type
_entity.pdbx_description
1 polymer ?
#
loop_
_entity_poly.entity_id
_entity_poly.type
_entity_poly.pdbx_seq_one_letter_code
_entity_poly.pdbx_strand_id
1 'polypeptide(L)'
;MKKRYWLLCGILLFGLSKLGGMHTQQQYAVAPSTPSRSAQPAPANPLRDQIKTTSTPSSSASIEQPDHEIPTKPEPQTKFVGGSSVALRQSPTQKGSILDRLDAGRRVTVLDSEGQWSRVKDNLTQREGWIASRLLTSKEATVEQKKHKAEETAVVAPKISPSIIIQRIIAESIAGYPGTCACPYSTDRRGRKCGNRSAYSKPGGYAPICFAGDVTKSMIEAYN
;
A
#
# COMPACT_ATOMS: atom_id res chain seq x y z
N MET A 1 -32.02 -3.66 41.39
CA MET A 1 -31.75 -4.14 42.76
C MET A 1 -30.31 -4.65 42.81
N LYS A 2 -29.48 -4.03 43.67
CA LYS A 2 -28.04 -4.31 43.85
C LYS A 2 -27.86 -5.55 44.73
N LYS A 3 -26.97 -6.48 44.38
CA LYS A 3 -26.25 -7.30 45.38
C LYS A 3 -24.80 -7.51 44.92
N ARG A 4 -23.91 -6.79 45.60
CA ARG A 4 -22.46 -7.01 45.63
C ARG A 4 -22.10 -7.71 46.95
N TYR A 5 -20.93 -8.35 46.94
CA TYR A 5 -20.10 -8.80 48.05
C TYR A 5 -20.38 -10.18 48.66
N TRP A 6 -19.46 -11.11 48.39
CA TRP A 6 -18.69 -11.70 49.48
C TRP A 6 -17.21 -11.78 49.09
N LEU A 7 -16.37 -11.55 50.09
CA LEU A 7 -14.96 -11.25 50.05
C LEU A 7 -14.30 -12.27 50.99
N LEU A 8 -13.09 -12.73 50.65
CA LEU A 8 -11.99 -13.20 51.53
C LEU A 8 -11.66 -14.70 51.69
N CYS A 9 -10.33 -14.88 51.81
CA CYS A 9 -9.51 -15.97 52.35
C CYS A 9 -9.16 -17.13 51.39
N GLY A 10 -7.90 -17.57 51.24
CA GLY A 10 -6.69 -17.24 51.98
C GLY A 10 -5.44 -17.87 51.33
N ILE A 11 -4.31 -17.29 51.70
CA ILE A 11 -2.94 -17.67 51.33
C ILE A 11 -2.59 -19.04 51.92
N LEU A 12 -1.93 -19.91 51.14
CA LEU A 12 -1.11 -21.00 51.68
C LEU A 12 0.19 -21.11 50.90
N LEU A 13 1.25 -20.68 51.58
CA LEU A 13 2.66 -20.91 51.29
C LEU A 13 3.03 -22.35 51.66
N PHE A 14 3.57 -23.13 50.73
CA PHE A 14 4.47 -24.28 50.90
C PHE A 14 5.00 -24.60 49.50
N GLY A 15 6.29 -24.81 49.20
CA GLY A 15 7.51 -24.97 49.97
C GLY A 15 8.62 -25.33 48.96
N LEU A 16 9.85 -24.94 49.27
CA LEU A 16 11.06 -25.07 48.46
C LEU A 16 11.53 -26.52 48.26
N SER A 17 12.02 -26.84 47.05
CA SER A 17 13.07 -27.84 46.75
C SER A 17 13.58 -27.56 45.32
N LYS A 18 14.58 -26.70 45.09
CA LYS A 18 16.05 -26.88 45.14
C LYS A 18 16.61 -28.01 44.24
N LEU A 19 17.56 -27.58 43.39
CA LEU A 19 18.72 -28.26 42.77
C LEU A 19 18.54 -29.00 41.44
N GLY A 20 19.26 -28.50 40.42
CA GLY A 20 20.03 -29.36 39.51
C GLY A 20 20.11 -28.92 38.05
N GLY A 21 21.32 -28.55 37.58
CA GLY A 21 21.73 -28.65 36.17
C GLY A 21 21.55 -27.39 35.31
N MET A 22 22.49 -26.44 35.29
CA MET A 22 23.71 -26.44 34.46
C MET A 22 23.47 -26.22 32.95
N HIS A 23 23.65 -24.97 32.55
CA HIS A 23 24.55 -24.50 31.49
C HIS A 23 24.67 -25.36 30.22
N THR A 24 24.16 -24.85 29.10
CA THR A 24 24.92 -24.74 27.83
C THR A 24 24.13 -23.83 26.89
N GLN A 25 24.47 -22.53 26.89
CA GLN A 25 24.25 -21.69 25.72
C GLN A 25 25.30 -22.13 24.69
N GLN A 26 24.84 -22.71 23.58
CA GLN A 26 25.72 -22.93 22.44
C GLN A 26 25.62 -21.72 21.51
N GLN A 27 26.65 -20.89 21.66
CA GLN A 27 27.02 -19.77 20.82
C GLN A 27 27.32 -20.28 19.40
N TYR A 28 26.52 -19.88 18.42
CA TYR A 28 26.91 -19.94 17.02
C TYR A 28 27.46 -18.57 16.62
N ALA A 29 28.76 -18.37 16.82
CA ALA A 29 29.51 -17.29 16.22
C ALA A 29 30.29 -17.87 15.04
N VAL A 30 29.79 -17.64 13.82
CA VAL A 30 30.57 -17.85 12.60
C VAL A 30 30.94 -16.48 12.07
N ALA A 31 32.20 -16.11 12.28
CA ALA A 31 32.84 -15.00 11.61
C ALA A 31 33.10 -15.37 10.15
N PRO A 32 32.85 -14.46 9.17
CA PRO A 32 33.54 -14.52 7.89
C PRO A 32 34.84 -13.71 7.99
N SER A 33 35.95 -14.43 7.98
CA SER A 33 37.29 -13.90 7.76
C SER A 33 37.45 -13.43 6.31
N THR A 34 37.71 -12.13 6.14
CA THR A 34 38.42 -11.58 4.97
C THR A 34 39.90 -11.91 5.05
N PRO A 35 40.51 -12.36 3.94
CA PRO A 35 41.59 -11.60 3.29
C PRO A 35 41.47 -11.71 1.75
N SER A 36 42.18 -11.02 0.89
CA SER A 36 43.06 -9.85 0.86
C SER A 36 43.45 -9.73 -0.63
N ARG A 37 43.58 -8.49 -1.14
CA ARG A 37 44.58 -8.10 -2.14
C ARG A 37 44.58 -8.78 -3.53
N SER A 38 44.23 -7.99 -4.54
CA SER A 38 45.17 -7.72 -5.63
C SER A 38 44.83 -6.44 -6.38
N ALA A 39 45.83 -5.60 -6.54
CA ALA A 39 45.81 -4.32 -7.20
C ALA A 39 46.54 -4.42 -8.55
N GLN A 40 46.18 -3.47 -9.44
CA GLN A 40 46.91 -2.98 -10.62
C GLN A 40 46.79 -3.76 -11.94
N PRO A 41 47.05 -3.13 -13.11
CA PRO A 41 47.18 -1.70 -13.44
C PRO A 41 46.36 -1.24 -14.67
N ALA A 42 46.31 0.08 -14.85
CA ALA A 42 45.95 0.75 -16.11
C ALA A 42 46.95 0.42 -17.25
N PRO A 43 46.56 0.73 -18.50
CA PRO A 43 47.48 1.48 -19.34
C PRO A 43 46.83 2.71 -20.00
N ALA A 44 47.70 3.66 -20.29
CA ALA A 44 47.45 5.01 -20.72
C ALA A 44 47.45 5.17 -22.27
N ASN A 45 46.68 6.16 -22.72
CA ASN A 45 47.02 7.19 -23.73
C ASN A 45 47.20 6.81 -25.23
N PRO A 46 47.26 7.80 -26.17
CA PRO A 46 46.87 9.23 -26.14
C PRO A 46 46.21 9.78 -27.45
N LEU A 47 45.86 11.08 -27.41
CA LEU A 47 45.92 12.10 -28.51
C LEU A 47 45.11 11.85 -29.81
N ARG A 48 44.17 12.70 -30.26
CA ARG A 48 44.37 14.01 -30.96
C ARG A 48 43.13 14.19 -31.87
N ASP A 49 42.49 15.33 -32.15
CA ASP A 49 42.89 16.71 -32.43
C ASP A 49 41.76 17.72 -32.08
N GLN A 50 42.18 18.94 -31.79
CA GLN A 50 41.35 20.12 -31.55
C GLN A 50 40.95 20.82 -32.87
N ILE A 51 40.03 21.79 -32.81
CA ILE A 51 40.16 23.20 -33.32
C ILE A 51 38.80 23.87 -33.04
N LYS A 52 38.70 24.79 -32.06
CA LYS A 52 38.85 26.27 -32.16
C LYS A 52 37.64 26.89 -32.90
N THR A 53 36.93 27.90 -32.42
CA THR A 53 37.35 29.31 -32.21
C THR A 53 36.06 30.03 -31.73
N THR A 54 35.96 30.53 -30.49
CA THR A 54 36.18 31.93 -30.06
C THR A 54 34.90 32.77 -29.90
N SER A 55 34.94 33.53 -28.81
CA SER A 55 34.03 34.51 -28.21
C SER A 55 33.61 35.73 -29.04
N THR A 56 32.32 36.11 -28.91
CA THR A 56 31.70 37.41 -28.49
C THR A 56 32.47 38.72 -28.82
N PRO A 57 31.85 39.76 -29.45
CA PRO A 57 30.88 40.64 -28.74
C PRO A 57 29.70 41.25 -29.53
N SER A 58 28.79 41.81 -28.73
CA SER A 58 27.54 42.53 -29.01
C SER A 58 27.71 43.87 -29.76
N SER A 59 26.78 44.23 -30.66
CA SER A 59 26.30 45.62 -30.86
C SER A 59 25.03 45.70 -31.72
N SER A 60 24.19 46.67 -31.39
CA SER A 60 22.76 46.89 -31.70
C SER A 60 22.43 47.56 -33.06
N ALA A 61 21.12 47.50 -33.36
CA ALA A 61 20.26 48.41 -34.14
C ALA A 61 20.24 48.20 -35.68
N SER A 62 19.11 48.21 -36.41
CA SER A 62 17.68 48.48 -36.13
C SER A 62 16.82 48.04 -37.33
N ILE A 63 15.63 47.47 -37.05
CA ILE A 63 14.25 47.74 -37.59
C ILE A 63 14.08 47.78 -39.14
N GLU A 64 13.23 46.95 -39.79
CA GLU A 64 11.76 47.11 -39.93
C GLU A 64 11.02 45.80 -40.30
N GLN A 65 9.80 45.68 -39.78
CA GLN A 65 8.78 44.62 -39.96
C GLN A 65 8.06 44.77 -41.31
N PRO A 66 7.46 43.70 -41.87
CA PRO A 66 6.05 43.44 -41.54
C PRO A 66 5.66 41.94 -41.39
N ASP A 67 4.66 41.74 -40.52
CA ASP A 67 3.70 40.63 -40.43
C ASP A 67 4.22 39.19 -40.25
N HIS A 68 4.63 38.85 -39.01
CA HIS A 68 4.77 37.47 -38.57
C HIS A 68 3.71 37.13 -37.52
N GLU A 69 2.75 36.29 -37.92
CA GLU A 69 1.78 35.63 -37.06
C GLU A 69 2.49 34.96 -35.88
N ILE A 70 2.13 35.34 -34.66
CA ILE A 70 2.64 34.71 -33.44
C ILE A 70 2.03 33.31 -33.36
N PRO A 71 2.81 32.20 -33.39
CA PRO A 71 2.26 30.88 -33.14
C PRO A 71 1.94 30.80 -31.65
N THR A 72 0.66 30.92 -31.34
CA THR A 72 0.08 30.81 -29.99
C THR A 72 0.35 29.41 -29.43
N LYS A 73 1.51 29.21 -28.77
CA LYS A 73 1.82 27.98 -28.04
C LYS A 73 0.73 27.75 -26.99
N PRO A 74 0.10 26.56 -26.91
CA PRO A 74 -0.97 26.30 -25.96
C PRO A 74 -0.45 26.48 -24.53
N GLU A 75 -1.17 27.28 -23.75
CA GLU A 75 -0.88 27.54 -22.34
C GLU A 75 -0.92 26.22 -21.53
N PRO A 76 0.02 26.00 -20.59
CA PRO A 76 0.04 24.77 -19.81
C PRO A 76 -1.21 24.64 -18.93
N GLN A 77 -2.01 23.60 -19.15
CA GLN A 77 -3.24 23.36 -18.39
C GLN A 77 -3.04 22.30 -17.32
N THR A 78 -3.47 22.57 -16.09
CA THR A 78 -3.51 21.54 -15.04
C THR A 78 -4.71 20.63 -15.24
N LYS A 79 -4.47 19.32 -15.36
CA LYS A 79 -5.50 18.27 -15.42
C LYS A 79 -5.20 17.15 -14.42
N PHE A 80 -6.13 16.22 -14.28
CA PHE A 80 -6.03 15.08 -13.39
C PHE A 80 -6.19 13.78 -14.16
N VAL A 81 -5.52 12.72 -13.72
CA VAL A 81 -5.65 11.40 -14.30
C VAL A 81 -6.99 10.78 -13.87
N GLY A 82 -7.82 10.35 -14.83
CA GLY A 82 -9.18 9.87 -14.58
C GLY A 82 -9.31 8.37 -14.30
N GLY A 83 -8.26 7.58 -14.46
CA GLY A 83 -8.28 6.11 -14.30
C GLY A 83 -7.26 5.59 -13.30
N SER A 84 -7.47 4.39 -12.78
CA SER A 84 -6.48 3.72 -11.93
C SER A 84 -5.30 3.24 -12.77
N SER A 85 -4.08 3.61 -12.37
CA SER A 85 -2.84 3.09 -12.96
C SER A 85 -2.74 3.36 -14.48
N VAL A 86 -2.96 4.60 -14.90
CA VAL A 86 -2.85 5.04 -16.29
C VAL A 86 -1.39 5.12 -16.72
N ALA A 87 -1.06 4.53 -17.87
CA ALA A 87 0.31 4.51 -18.38
C ALA A 87 0.76 5.89 -18.88
N LEU A 88 1.86 6.39 -18.34
CA LEU A 88 2.66 7.48 -18.88
C LEU A 88 3.67 6.89 -19.87
N ARG A 89 3.62 7.27 -21.14
CA ARG A 89 4.40 6.64 -22.22
C ARG A 89 5.49 7.53 -22.79
N GLN A 90 6.51 6.93 -23.41
CA GLN A 90 7.58 7.67 -24.11
C GLN A 90 7.11 8.35 -25.40
N SER A 91 6.05 7.83 -26.03
CA SER A 91 5.55 8.31 -27.33
C SER A 91 4.02 8.34 -27.34
N PRO A 92 3.37 9.15 -28.20
CA PRO A 92 1.92 9.25 -28.34
C PRO A 92 1.33 8.03 -29.08
N THR A 93 1.67 6.81 -28.63
CA THR A 93 1.20 5.57 -29.24
C THR A 93 0.89 4.53 -28.17
N GLN A 94 -0.05 3.63 -28.46
CA GLN A 94 -0.42 2.56 -27.53
C GLN A 94 0.68 1.50 -27.36
N LYS A 95 1.57 1.38 -28.34
CA LYS A 95 2.69 0.44 -28.37
C LYS A 95 3.98 1.04 -27.79
N GLY A 96 4.03 2.34 -27.51
CA GLY A 96 5.20 3.00 -26.94
C GLY A 96 5.52 2.49 -25.52
N SER A 97 6.80 2.50 -25.16
CA SER A 97 7.28 2.08 -23.84
C SER A 97 6.62 2.86 -22.71
N ILE A 98 6.29 2.18 -21.62
CA ILE A 98 5.71 2.78 -20.42
C ILE A 98 6.84 3.31 -19.54
N LEU A 99 6.84 4.61 -19.30
CA LEU A 99 7.74 5.29 -18.38
C LEU A 99 7.30 5.13 -16.92
N ASP A 100 5.99 5.22 -16.69
CA ASP A 100 5.40 5.16 -15.35
C ASP A 100 3.91 4.81 -15.40
N ARG A 101 3.28 4.55 -14.25
CA ARG A 101 1.85 4.34 -14.09
C ARG A 101 1.29 5.30 -13.04
N LEU A 102 0.39 6.18 -13.45
CA LEU A 102 -0.18 7.23 -12.61
C LEU A 102 -1.54 6.83 -12.07
N ASP A 103 -1.76 7.07 -10.78
CA ASP A 103 -3.04 6.78 -10.13
C ASP A 103 -4.14 7.78 -10.51
N ALA A 104 -5.39 7.38 -10.27
CA ALA A 104 -6.54 8.28 -10.44
C ALA A 104 -6.41 9.50 -9.52
N GLY A 105 -6.82 10.66 -10.00
CA GLY A 105 -6.68 11.93 -9.31
C GLY A 105 -5.26 12.51 -9.34
N ARG A 106 -4.26 11.81 -9.90
CA ARG A 106 -2.90 12.37 -10.01
C ARG A 106 -2.92 13.66 -10.83
N ARG A 107 -2.43 14.75 -10.25
CA ARG A 107 -2.31 16.06 -10.89
C ARG A 107 -1.16 16.06 -11.89
N VAL A 108 -1.45 16.47 -13.12
CA VAL A 108 -0.47 16.60 -14.20
C VAL A 108 -0.65 17.93 -14.92
N THR A 109 0.46 18.48 -15.44
CA THR A 109 0.44 19.67 -16.29
C THR A 109 0.50 19.22 -17.74
N VAL A 110 -0.53 19.54 -18.53
CA VAL A 110 -0.55 19.30 -19.97
C VAL A 110 0.31 20.37 -20.64
N LEU A 111 1.33 19.92 -21.36
CA LEU A 111 2.27 20.78 -22.08
C LEU A 111 1.89 20.90 -23.56
N ASP A 112 1.35 19.83 -24.14
CA ASP A 112 0.96 19.78 -25.54
C ASP A 112 -0.10 18.69 -25.79
N SER A 113 -0.76 18.74 -26.94
CA SER A 113 -1.73 17.74 -27.38
C SER A 113 -1.56 17.41 -28.87
N GLU A 114 -1.36 16.12 -29.14
CA GLU A 114 -1.25 15.57 -30.49
C GLU A 114 -2.31 14.47 -30.69
N GLY A 115 -3.33 14.78 -31.47
CA GLY A 115 -4.42 13.84 -31.79
C GLY A 115 -5.17 13.38 -30.54
N GLN A 116 -5.01 12.10 -30.17
CA GLN A 116 -5.66 11.48 -29.00
C GLN A 116 -4.74 11.40 -27.77
N TRP A 117 -3.58 12.06 -27.83
CA TRP A 117 -2.56 12.04 -26.80
C TRP A 117 -2.26 13.44 -26.32
N SER A 118 -1.96 13.54 -25.03
CA SER A 118 -1.50 14.75 -24.39
C SER A 118 -0.12 14.49 -23.80
N ARG A 119 0.84 15.35 -24.14
CA ARG A 119 2.13 15.38 -23.47
C ARG A 119 1.94 16.07 -22.15
N VAL A 120 2.26 15.36 -21.08
CA VAL A 120 2.05 15.82 -19.72
C VAL A 120 3.34 15.73 -18.92
N LYS A 121 3.43 16.60 -17.92
CA LYS A 121 4.45 16.56 -16.88
C LYS A 121 3.78 16.20 -15.56
N ASP A 122 4.23 15.14 -14.91
CA ASP A 122 3.79 14.80 -13.55
C ASP A 122 4.33 15.85 -12.58
N ASN A 123 3.46 16.42 -11.75
CA ASN A 123 3.85 17.47 -10.82
C ASN A 123 4.70 16.93 -9.67
N LEU A 124 4.56 15.64 -9.31
CA LEU A 124 5.32 15.03 -8.22
C LEU A 124 6.69 14.54 -8.68
N THR A 125 6.74 13.70 -9.71
CA THR A 125 8.02 13.13 -10.19
C THR A 125 8.76 14.06 -11.16
N GLN A 126 8.13 15.15 -11.60
CA GLN A 126 8.62 16.05 -12.66
C GLN A 126 8.90 15.33 -13.99
N ARG A 127 8.46 14.08 -14.13
CA ARG A 127 8.66 13.26 -15.32
C ARG A 127 7.67 13.66 -16.41
N GLU A 128 8.17 13.74 -17.64
CA GLU A 128 7.35 14.02 -18.82
C GLU A 128 7.06 12.75 -19.62
N GLY A 129 5.89 12.71 -20.25
CA GLY A 129 5.51 11.65 -21.16
C GLY A 129 4.14 11.88 -21.76
N TRP A 130 3.63 10.87 -22.46
CA TRP A 130 2.37 10.91 -23.20
C TRP A 130 1.29 10.10 -22.49
N ILE A 131 0.12 10.70 -22.34
CA ILE A 131 -1.10 10.05 -21.82
C ILE A 131 -2.22 10.24 -22.81
N ALA A 132 -3.07 9.23 -23.00
CA ALA A 132 -4.25 9.37 -23.85
C ALA A 132 -5.18 10.45 -23.27
N SER A 133 -5.56 11.45 -24.07
CA SER A 133 -6.30 12.63 -23.60
C SER A 133 -7.64 12.27 -22.95
N ARG A 134 -8.28 11.18 -23.39
CA ARG A 134 -9.53 10.63 -22.80
C ARG A 134 -9.39 10.18 -21.33
N LEU A 135 -8.15 9.99 -20.87
CA LEU A 135 -7.83 9.59 -19.50
C LEU A 135 -7.44 10.79 -18.63
N LEU A 136 -7.55 12.02 -19.16
CA LEU A 136 -7.36 13.25 -18.41
C LEU A 136 -8.72 13.91 -18.16
N THR A 137 -8.93 14.40 -16.94
CA THR A 137 -10.12 15.11 -16.50
C THR A 137 -9.74 16.48 -15.95
N SER A 138 -10.53 17.51 -16.25
CA SER A 138 -10.35 18.86 -15.70
C SER A 138 -10.85 18.97 -14.25
N LYS A 139 -11.72 18.06 -13.82
CA LYS A 139 -12.17 17.94 -12.44
C LYS A 139 -11.22 17.01 -11.71
N GLU A 140 -10.72 17.44 -10.55
CA GLU A 140 -10.02 16.55 -9.62
C GLU A 140 -10.91 15.35 -9.41
N ALA A 141 -10.44 14.17 -9.82
CA ALA A 141 -11.20 12.96 -9.64
C ALA A 141 -11.39 12.82 -8.14
N THR A 142 -12.59 13.12 -7.66
CA THR A 142 -13.06 12.68 -6.35
C THR A 142 -12.98 11.16 -6.42
N VAL A 143 -11.85 10.60 -5.95
CA VAL A 143 -11.62 9.14 -5.91
C VAL A 143 -12.46 8.51 -4.78
N GLU A 144 -13.18 9.30 -4.01
CA GLU A 144 -14.32 8.82 -3.22
C GLU A 144 -15.57 8.68 -4.10
N GLN A 145 -16.35 7.63 -3.87
CA GLN A 145 -17.69 7.37 -4.44
C GLN A 145 -17.73 6.56 -5.75
N LYS A 146 -17.07 5.39 -5.78
CA LYS A 146 -17.58 4.22 -6.55
C LYS A 146 -17.16 2.85 -6.01
N LYS A 147 -17.07 2.70 -4.68
CA LYS A 147 -17.08 1.37 -4.02
C LYS A 147 -17.73 1.34 -2.63
N HIS A 148 -18.05 2.48 -2.05
CA HIS A 148 -18.87 2.55 -0.85
C HIS A 148 -19.85 3.70 -1.04
N LYS A 149 -21.11 3.52 -0.60
CA LYS A 149 -22.18 4.53 -0.47
C LYS A 149 -23.18 4.71 -1.62
N ALA A 150 -24.11 3.78 -1.69
CA ALA A 150 -25.54 4.08 -1.48
C ALA A 150 -26.03 2.88 -0.65
N GLU A 151 -25.88 2.89 0.67
CA GLU A 151 -26.84 3.51 1.58
C GLU A 151 -26.19 3.70 2.96
N GLU A 152 -25.60 4.86 3.18
CA GLU A 152 -25.26 5.35 4.53
C GLU A 152 -25.54 6.85 4.53
N THR A 153 -26.81 7.18 4.69
CA THR A 153 -27.28 8.54 4.88
C THR A 153 -27.71 8.67 6.34
N ALA A 154 -26.74 9.12 7.14
CA ALA A 154 -26.87 10.02 8.28
C ALA A 154 -27.56 9.53 9.58
N VAL A 155 -26.79 9.71 10.67
CA VAL A 155 -27.19 9.99 12.06
C VAL A 155 -27.48 8.80 12.99
N VAL A 156 -26.45 8.20 13.61
CA VAL A 156 -26.52 7.77 15.03
C VAL A 156 -25.12 7.85 15.67
N ALA A 157 -25.06 8.20 16.97
CA ALA A 157 -23.93 8.14 17.92
C ALA A 157 -23.00 6.91 17.73
N PRO A 158 -21.74 6.86 18.27
CA PRO A 158 -20.76 5.81 17.96
C PRO A 158 -21.22 4.43 18.47
N LYS A 159 -22.11 3.85 17.68
CA LYS A 159 -22.53 2.48 17.62
C LYS A 159 -21.38 1.74 16.94
N ILE A 160 -20.80 0.79 17.68
CA ILE A 160 -19.56 0.08 17.36
C ILE A 160 -19.53 -0.31 15.87
N SER A 161 -18.38 -0.14 15.20
CA SER A 161 -18.28 -0.44 13.76
C SER A 161 -18.55 -1.93 13.46
N PRO A 162 -19.11 -2.27 12.28
CA PRO A 162 -19.44 -3.66 11.93
C PRO A 162 -18.24 -4.62 12.00
N SER A 163 -17.03 -4.16 11.69
CA SER A 163 -15.82 -4.98 11.78
C SER A 163 -15.50 -5.40 13.22
N ILE A 164 -15.69 -4.50 14.18
CA ILE A 164 -15.48 -4.78 15.60
C ILE A 164 -16.58 -5.71 16.12
N ILE A 165 -17.82 -5.54 15.66
CA ILE A 165 -18.92 -6.47 16.00
C ILE A 165 -18.62 -7.87 15.48
N ILE A 166 -18.20 -8.03 14.21
CA ILE A 166 -17.81 -9.31 13.62
C ILE A 166 -16.69 -9.97 14.43
N GLN A 167 -15.65 -9.21 14.80
CA GLN A 167 -14.56 -9.73 15.61
C GLN A 167 -15.02 -10.20 16.99
N ARG A 168 -15.92 -9.45 17.64
CA ARG A 168 -16.49 -9.84 18.95
C ARG A 168 -17.32 -11.11 18.85
N ILE A 169 -18.18 -11.21 17.85
CA ILE A 169 -19.01 -12.39 17.61
C ILE A 169 -18.14 -13.64 17.43
N ILE A 170 -17.11 -13.56 16.57
CA ILE A 170 -16.18 -14.68 16.35
C ILE A 170 -15.43 -15.01 17.65
N ALA A 171 -14.93 -13.99 18.35
CA ALA A 171 -14.18 -14.19 19.60
C ALA A 171 -15.04 -14.83 20.70
N GLU A 172 -16.27 -14.37 20.89
CA GLU A 172 -17.23 -14.93 21.84
C GLU A 172 -17.58 -16.39 21.49
N SER A 173 -17.78 -16.67 20.20
CA SER A 173 -18.05 -18.04 19.74
C SER A 173 -16.88 -18.99 20.00
N ILE A 174 -15.65 -18.54 19.74
CA ILE A 174 -14.43 -19.31 20.03
C ILE A 174 -14.24 -19.49 21.54
N ALA A 175 -14.46 -18.43 22.32
CA ALA A 175 -14.32 -18.46 23.78
C ALA A 175 -15.37 -19.36 24.46
N GLY A 176 -16.57 -19.46 23.88
CA GLY A 176 -17.63 -20.35 24.34
C GLY A 176 -17.38 -21.83 24.06
N TYR A 177 -16.41 -22.17 23.22
CA TYR A 177 -16.09 -23.56 22.91
C TYR A 177 -15.14 -24.17 23.98
N PRO A 178 -15.49 -25.33 24.59
CA PRO A 178 -14.74 -25.87 25.72
C PRO A 178 -13.37 -26.50 25.35
N GLY A 179 -13.06 -26.65 24.06
CA GLY A 179 -11.86 -27.32 23.58
C GLY A 179 -10.83 -26.39 22.94
N THR A 180 -9.64 -26.91 22.64
CA THR A 180 -8.57 -26.14 22.00
C THR A 180 -8.74 -25.98 20.49
N CYS A 181 -9.57 -26.84 19.88
CA CYS A 181 -9.78 -26.89 18.43
C CYS A 181 -11.19 -26.44 18.03
N ALA A 182 -11.54 -25.18 18.35
CA ALA A 182 -12.78 -24.58 17.88
C ALA A 182 -12.76 -24.43 16.35
N CYS A 183 -11.71 -23.78 15.84
CA CYS A 183 -11.59 -23.38 14.44
C CYS A 183 -10.45 -24.09 13.70
N PRO A 184 -10.49 -24.14 12.35
CA PRO A 184 -9.46 -24.83 11.57
C PRO A 184 -8.06 -24.22 11.75
N TYR A 185 -7.99 -22.91 11.97
CA TYR A 185 -6.74 -22.17 12.16
C TYR A 185 -6.20 -22.20 13.59
N SER A 186 -7.00 -22.66 14.57
CA SER A 186 -6.58 -22.84 15.97
C SER A 186 -5.44 -23.86 16.07
N THR A 187 -4.73 -23.83 17.19
CA THR A 187 -3.61 -24.74 17.49
C THR A 187 -3.93 -25.60 18.71
N ASP A 188 -3.59 -26.88 18.67
CA ASP A 188 -3.70 -27.76 19.82
C ASP A 188 -2.58 -27.50 20.85
N ARG A 189 -2.66 -28.14 22.03
CA ARG A 189 -1.66 -27.99 23.11
C ARG A 189 -0.24 -28.40 22.71
N ARG A 190 -0.07 -29.09 21.58
CA ARG A 190 1.22 -29.51 21.03
C ARG A 190 1.66 -28.61 19.88
N GLY A 191 0.97 -27.48 19.65
CA GLY A 191 1.30 -26.49 18.62
C GLY A 191 0.85 -26.85 17.21
N ARG A 192 0.14 -27.97 17.00
CA ARG A 192 -0.30 -28.38 15.65
C ARG A 192 -1.60 -27.68 15.28
N LYS A 193 -1.74 -27.29 14.01
CA LYS A 193 -3.01 -26.74 13.49
C LYS A 193 -4.14 -27.77 13.64
N CYS A 194 -5.32 -27.28 13.99
CA CYS A 194 -6.49 -28.12 14.18
C CYS A 194 -7.03 -28.62 12.83
N GLY A 195 -7.12 -27.75 11.82
CA GLY A 195 -7.60 -28.10 10.48
C GLY A 195 -8.93 -28.85 10.52
N ASN A 196 -8.99 -29.98 9.82
CA ASN A 196 -10.18 -30.86 9.78
C ASN A 196 -10.55 -31.48 11.14
N ARG A 197 -9.68 -31.38 12.16
CA ARG A 197 -9.99 -31.85 13.52
C ARG A 197 -10.81 -30.83 14.32
N SER A 198 -10.96 -29.61 13.81
CA SER A 198 -11.72 -28.54 14.46
C SER A 198 -13.21 -28.87 14.57
N ALA A 199 -13.88 -28.26 15.55
CA ALA A 199 -15.33 -28.38 15.70
C ALA A 199 -16.05 -27.84 14.46
N TYR A 200 -15.61 -26.68 13.95
CA TYR A 200 -16.12 -26.09 12.71
C TYR A 200 -16.07 -27.04 11.49
N SER A 201 -15.02 -27.85 11.36
CA SER A 201 -14.84 -28.74 10.19
C SER A 201 -15.54 -30.10 10.31
N LYS A 202 -15.94 -30.52 11.51
CA LYS A 202 -16.49 -31.86 11.73
C LYS A 202 -18.00 -31.89 11.49
N PRO A 203 -18.54 -32.98 10.90
CA PRO A 203 -19.98 -33.15 10.80
C PRO A 203 -20.58 -33.46 12.18
N GLY A 204 -21.57 -32.66 12.58
CA GLY A 204 -22.30 -32.83 13.84
C GLY A 204 -21.57 -32.31 15.08
N GLY A 205 -22.34 -31.87 16.08
CA GLY A 205 -21.81 -31.33 17.34
C GLY A 205 -21.71 -29.80 17.37
N TYR A 206 -20.71 -29.28 18.08
CA TYR A 206 -20.46 -27.84 18.20
C TYR A 206 -20.06 -27.24 16.84
N ALA A 207 -20.69 -26.13 16.46
CA ALA A 207 -20.39 -25.37 15.24
C ALA A 207 -20.03 -23.91 15.60
N PRO A 208 -18.82 -23.65 16.12
CA PRO A 208 -18.39 -22.29 16.44
C PRO A 208 -18.22 -21.46 15.16
N ILE A 209 -18.43 -20.16 15.26
CA ILE A 209 -18.25 -19.19 14.18
C ILE A 209 -16.77 -18.87 14.09
N CYS A 210 -16.17 -19.13 12.94
CA CYS A 210 -14.73 -19.07 12.77
C CYS A 210 -14.29 -17.98 11.80
N PHE A 211 -15.14 -17.60 10.86
CA PHE A 211 -14.80 -16.65 9.80
C PHE A 211 -15.80 -15.50 9.74
N ALA A 212 -15.37 -14.36 9.20
CA ALA A 212 -16.24 -13.20 9.01
C ALA A 212 -17.44 -13.52 8.10
N GLY A 213 -17.28 -14.43 7.14
CA GLY A 213 -18.37 -14.87 6.27
C GLY A 213 -19.47 -15.67 6.98
N ASP A 214 -19.17 -16.24 8.16
CA ASP A 214 -20.13 -16.98 8.97
C ASP A 214 -21.01 -16.05 9.82
N VAL A 215 -20.66 -14.76 9.89
CA VAL A 215 -21.40 -13.76 10.65
C VAL A 215 -22.46 -13.15 9.76
N THR A 216 -23.73 -13.42 10.08
CA THR A 216 -24.85 -12.87 9.30
C THR A 216 -25.13 -11.41 9.68
N LYS A 217 -25.82 -10.68 8.79
CA LYS A 217 -26.27 -9.32 9.05
C LYS A 217 -27.13 -9.22 10.32
N SER A 218 -28.00 -10.20 10.55
CA SER A 218 -28.85 -10.25 11.74
C SER A 218 -28.04 -10.36 13.04
N MET A 219 -26.91 -11.09 13.02
CA MET A 219 -26.02 -11.17 14.17
C MET A 219 -25.33 -9.83 14.48
N ILE A 220 -25.00 -9.06 13.44
CA ILE A 220 -24.41 -7.73 13.59
C ILE A 220 -25.45 -6.74 14.12
N GLU A 221 -26.66 -6.77 13.57
CA GLU A 221 -27.77 -5.89 13.98
C GLU A 221 -28.21 -6.15 15.44
N ALA A 222 -28.16 -7.40 15.91
CA ALA A 222 -28.48 -7.74 17.30
C ALA A 222 -27.50 -7.16 18.34
N TYR A 223 -26.32 -6.70 17.92
CA TYR A 223 -25.28 -6.14 18.78
C TYR A 223 -25.38 -4.61 18.94
N ASN A 224 -26.35 -3.96 18.28
CA ASN A 224 -26.42 -2.51 18.06
C ASN A 224 -27.75 -1.86 18.44
#